data_AF-A0A534J4R2-F1
#
_entry.id   AF-A0A534J4R2-F1
#
_cell.length_a   1.000
_cell.length_b   1.000
_cell.length_c   1.000
_cell.angle_alpha   90.00
_cell.angle_beta   90.00
_cell.angle_gamma   90.00
#
_symmetry.space_group_name_H-M   'P 1'
#
loop_
_entity.id
_entity.type
_entity.pdbx_description
1 polymer ?
#
loop_
_entity_poly.entity_id
_entity_poly.type
_entity_poly.pdbx_seq_one_letter_code
_entity_poly.pdbx_strand_id
1 'polypeptide(L)'
;MTLPARVFACGFSLNKLRLLRRFAGDSTVHSVRSAGRIPSGSTLLLWGSTPPPPGLAADVALIRVEDGFLRSVGLGAELARPLSWVLDRTGMYYDATRPSDLFTPQLLARAAALRKRIVASGITKYSVGERAWRRPGRARVILVPGQVESDASLRLGAPTLRTNLALVRAVREANPDACLVYKPHPDVAAGLRARGKDEQQVRGWCDEVVTDVAMGTLLEQVDEVHVLTSLAGFEALLRGRLVACYGLPFYAGWGLTQDVEPLPRRRRRLSVNELVAGTLIAYPTYVSRRTGRYISPEQALDELLAWREAAGQPNRAWQQLRRAVLRLTVARP
;
A
#
# COMPACT_ATOMS: atom_id res chain seq x y z
N MET A 1 -12.98 11.54 -9.86
CA MET A 1 -12.59 11.66 -11.28
C MET A 1 -13.63 10.95 -12.14
N THR A 2 -14.06 11.53 -13.25
CA THR A 2 -14.96 10.87 -14.21
C THR A 2 -14.15 10.33 -15.39
N LEU A 3 -14.31 9.04 -15.71
CA LEU A 3 -13.71 8.43 -16.90
C LEU A 3 -14.55 8.74 -18.15
N PRO A 4 -13.95 8.77 -19.35
CA PRO A 4 -14.71 8.86 -20.60
C PRO A 4 -15.69 7.69 -20.76
N ALA A 5 -16.76 7.86 -21.54
CA ALA A 5 -17.76 6.80 -21.78
C ALA A 5 -17.15 5.48 -22.30
N ARG A 6 -16.00 5.57 -22.99
CA ARG A 6 -15.26 4.43 -23.53
C ARG A 6 -13.80 4.49 -23.10
N VAL A 7 -13.31 3.41 -22.48
CA VAL A 7 -11.91 3.25 -22.06
C VAL A 7 -11.37 1.89 -22.47
N PHE A 8 -10.05 1.82 -22.69
CA PHE A 8 -9.34 0.60 -23.06
C PHE A 8 -8.51 0.13 -21.88
N ALA A 9 -8.37 -1.18 -21.68
CA ALA A 9 -7.55 -1.76 -20.62
C ALA A 9 -6.59 -2.79 -21.19
N CYS A 10 -5.29 -2.63 -20.89
CA CYS A 10 -4.23 -3.52 -21.37
C CYS A 10 -3.43 -4.10 -20.21
N GLY A 11 -3.10 -5.39 -20.28
CA GLY A 11 -2.27 -6.08 -19.26
C GLY A 11 -2.99 -6.45 -17.96
N PHE A 12 -4.33 -6.39 -17.92
CA PHE A 12 -5.12 -6.82 -16.77
C PHE A 12 -5.46 -8.31 -16.86
N SER A 13 -5.33 -9.04 -15.75
CA SER A 13 -5.86 -10.40 -15.64
C SER A 13 -7.40 -10.39 -15.71
N LEU A 14 -8.03 -11.54 -16.04
CA LEU A 14 -9.50 -11.64 -16.10
C LEU A 14 -10.18 -11.19 -14.79
N ASN A 15 -9.60 -11.53 -13.64
CA ASN A 15 -10.11 -11.10 -12.34
C ASN A 15 -9.97 -9.59 -12.15
N LYS A 16 -8.82 -9.00 -12.50
CA LYS A 16 -8.63 -7.55 -12.43
C LYS A 16 -9.56 -6.82 -13.42
N LEU A 17 -9.80 -7.34 -14.62
CA LEU A 17 -10.76 -6.76 -15.58
C LEU A 17 -12.19 -6.74 -15.04
N ARG A 18 -12.65 -7.83 -14.40
CA ARG A 18 -13.96 -7.89 -13.75
C ARG A 18 -14.11 -6.83 -12.66
N LEU A 19 -13.05 -6.62 -11.86
CA LEU A 19 -13.04 -5.59 -10.83
C LEU A 19 -12.99 -4.19 -11.45
N LEU A 20 -12.15 -3.98 -12.47
CA LEU A 20 -11.98 -2.71 -13.16
C LEU A 20 -13.28 -2.15 -13.69
N ARG A 21 -14.13 -2.99 -14.28
CA ARG A 21 -15.47 -2.58 -14.74
C ARG A 21 -16.33 -1.95 -13.64
N ARG A 22 -16.16 -2.34 -12.37
CA ARG A 22 -16.89 -1.75 -11.24
C ARG A 22 -16.30 -0.41 -10.80
N PHE A 23 -14.98 -0.26 -10.90
CA PHE A 23 -14.28 1.00 -10.62
C PHE A 23 -14.34 2.00 -11.77
N ALA A 24 -14.77 1.57 -12.95
CA ALA A 24 -14.92 2.42 -14.13
C ALA A 24 -16.28 3.14 -14.18
N GLY A 25 -17.21 2.83 -13.26
CA GLY A 25 -18.53 3.45 -13.20
C GLY A 25 -19.33 3.14 -14.46
N ASP A 26 -19.83 4.18 -15.12
CA ASP A 26 -20.63 4.06 -16.33
C ASP A 26 -19.79 3.86 -17.61
N SER A 27 -18.46 3.88 -17.50
CA SER A 27 -17.57 3.68 -18.64
C SER A 27 -17.58 2.23 -19.13
N THR A 28 -17.68 2.06 -20.45
CA THR A 28 -17.48 0.77 -21.10
C THR A 28 -15.98 0.46 -21.19
N VAL A 29 -15.55 -0.64 -20.55
CA VAL A 29 -14.14 -1.08 -20.52
C VAL A 29 -13.88 -2.14 -21.60
N HIS A 30 -13.10 -1.76 -22.62
CA HIS A 30 -12.63 -2.66 -23.68
C HIS A 30 -11.28 -3.28 -23.31
N SER A 31 -11.26 -4.60 -23.13
CA SER A 31 -9.99 -5.32 -22.92
C SER A 31 -9.26 -5.48 -24.24
N VAL A 32 -8.00 -5.06 -24.27
CA VAL A 32 -7.11 -5.18 -25.45
C VAL A 32 -5.80 -5.86 -25.06
N ARG A 33 -5.12 -6.42 -26.06
CA ARG A 33 -3.84 -7.13 -25.89
C ARG A 33 -2.66 -6.44 -26.59
N SER A 34 -2.91 -5.50 -27.49
CA SER A 34 -1.90 -4.83 -28.29
C SER A 34 -2.30 -3.40 -28.64
N ALA A 35 -1.31 -2.57 -28.96
CA ALA A 35 -1.50 -1.15 -29.27
C ALA A 35 -2.43 -0.90 -30.46
N GLY A 36 -2.36 -1.72 -31.52
CA GLY A 36 -3.16 -1.53 -32.74
C GLY A 36 -4.68 -1.66 -32.57
N ARG A 37 -5.17 -2.11 -31.40
CA ARG A 37 -6.59 -2.14 -31.06
C ARG A 37 -7.05 -0.95 -30.23
N ILE A 38 -6.16 0.00 -29.94
CA ILE A 38 -6.42 1.19 -29.14
C ILE A 38 -6.53 2.37 -30.12
N PRO A 39 -7.73 2.94 -30.33
CA PRO A 39 -7.92 4.06 -31.23
C PRO A 39 -7.15 5.31 -30.79
N SER A 40 -6.73 6.12 -31.77
CA SER A 40 -6.21 7.48 -31.55
C SER A 40 -7.18 8.30 -30.69
N GLY A 41 -6.65 9.18 -29.84
CA GLY A 41 -7.43 10.09 -28.98
C GLY A 41 -8.26 9.39 -27.90
N SER A 42 -8.09 8.08 -27.71
CA SER A 42 -8.80 7.32 -26.68
C SER A 42 -8.07 7.37 -25.33
N THR A 43 -8.63 6.69 -24.33
CA THR A 43 -8.02 6.56 -22.99
C THR A 43 -7.68 5.11 -22.69
N LEU A 44 -6.43 4.88 -22.30
CA LEU A 44 -5.88 3.58 -21.92
C LEU A 44 -5.62 3.51 -20.41
N LEU A 45 -6.20 2.50 -19.78
CA LEU A 45 -5.97 2.11 -18.40
C LEU A 45 -4.83 1.09 -18.34
N LEU A 46 -3.86 1.33 -17.46
CA LEU A 46 -2.72 0.45 -17.18
C LEU A 46 -2.57 0.23 -15.68
N TRP A 47 -2.20 -0.97 -15.26
CA TRP A 47 -1.94 -1.25 -13.85
C TRP A 47 -0.58 -0.69 -13.41
N GLY A 48 -0.56 0.11 -12.34
CA GLY A 48 0.63 0.71 -11.76
C GLY A 48 1.56 1.33 -12.81
N SER A 49 2.84 0.97 -12.73
CA SER A 49 3.89 1.49 -13.61
C SER A 49 4.15 0.61 -14.85
N THR A 50 3.21 -0.24 -15.25
CA THR A 50 3.38 -1.08 -16.45
C THR A 50 3.63 -0.20 -17.68
N PRO A 51 4.68 -0.43 -18.47
CA PRO A 51 4.93 0.39 -19.65
C PRO A 51 3.75 0.30 -20.63
N PRO A 52 3.42 1.40 -21.35
CA PRO A 52 2.46 1.33 -22.44
C PRO A 52 2.91 0.30 -23.50
N PRO A 53 1.97 -0.35 -24.21
CA PRO A 53 2.33 -1.29 -25.26
C PRO A 53 3.12 -0.57 -26.39
N PRO A 54 4.14 -1.21 -26.99
CA PRO A 54 4.88 -0.63 -28.10
C PRO A 54 3.96 -0.25 -29.28
N GLY A 55 4.23 0.88 -29.92
CA GLY A 55 3.43 1.38 -31.05
C GLY A 55 2.10 2.03 -30.66
N LEU A 56 1.90 2.39 -29.39
CA LEU A 56 0.74 3.17 -28.97
C LEU A 56 0.79 4.58 -29.58
N ALA A 57 -0.34 5.04 -30.13
CA ALA A 57 -0.46 6.40 -30.66
C ALA A 57 -0.21 7.45 -29.54
N ALA A 58 0.49 8.53 -29.89
CA ALA A 58 0.97 9.53 -28.94
C ALA A 58 -0.16 10.36 -28.28
N ASP A 59 -1.33 10.42 -28.91
CA ASP A 59 -2.52 11.14 -28.44
C ASP A 59 -3.43 10.29 -27.55
N VAL A 60 -3.06 9.04 -27.24
CA VAL A 60 -3.78 8.20 -26.29
C VAL A 60 -3.49 8.66 -24.86
N ALA A 61 -4.53 9.10 -24.15
CA ALA A 61 -4.42 9.47 -22.75
C ALA A 61 -4.18 8.23 -21.87
N LEU A 62 -3.23 8.32 -20.95
CA LEU A 62 -2.92 7.22 -20.02
C LEU A 62 -3.54 7.48 -18.66
N ILE A 63 -4.13 6.44 -18.07
CA ILE A 63 -4.55 6.43 -16.67
C ILE A 63 -3.95 5.21 -15.98
N ARG A 64 -3.24 5.47 -14.89
CA ARG A 64 -2.62 4.47 -14.04
C ARG A 64 -3.62 4.04 -12.97
N VAL A 65 -3.81 2.74 -12.83
CA VAL A 65 -4.70 2.13 -11.86
C VAL A 65 -3.88 1.35 -10.84
N GLU A 66 -4.12 1.58 -9.56
CA GLU A 66 -3.47 0.80 -8.50
C GLU A 66 -4.43 0.59 -7.33
N ASP A 67 -4.07 -0.32 -6.42
CA ASP A 67 -4.81 -0.50 -5.18
C ASP A 67 -4.85 0.77 -4.33
N GLY A 68 -6.01 1.07 -3.74
CA GLY A 68 -6.16 2.16 -2.78
C GLY A 68 -5.56 1.83 -1.42
N PHE A 69 -5.46 2.85 -0.55
CA PHE A 69 -4.80 2.71 0.75
C PHE A 69 -5.65 1.96 1.79
N LEU A 70 -6.98 2.12 1.74
CA LEU A 70 -7.93 1.38 2.58
C LEU A 70 -8.61 0.29 1.73
N ARG A 71 -7.97 -0.89 1.67
CA ARG A 71 -8.23 -1.87 0.60
C ARG A 71 -9.05 -3.09 1.02
N SER A 72 -8.62 -3.83 2.05
CA SER A 72 -9.14 -5.16 2.38
C SER A 72 -8.78 -5.58 3.81
N VAL A 73 -9.46 -6.60 4.34
CA VAL A 73 -9.08 -7.30 5.58
C VAL A 73 -8.19 -8.51 5.23
N GLY A 74 -7.04 -8.65 5.90
CA GLY A 74 -6.16 -9.84 5.78
C GLY A 74 -5.01 -9.71 4.75
N LEU A 75 -4.37 -10.83 4.38
CA LEU A 75 -3.25 -10.86 3.43
C LEU A 75 -3.68 -10.33 2.05
N GLY A 76 -2.89 -9.41 1.50
CA GLY A 76 -3.09 -8.80 0.18
C GLY A 76 -2.90 -9.74 -1.01
N ALA A 77 -2.73 -11.04 -0.78
CA ALA A 77 -2.55 -12.06 -1.81
C ALA A 77 -3.83 -12.23 -2.64
N GLU A 78 -3.91 -11.49 -3.76
CA GLU A 78 -4.66 -11.63 -5.02
C GLU A 78 -6.14 -12.09 -5.05
N LEU A 79 -6.71 -12.59 -3.96
CA LEU A 79 -8.03 -13.23 -3.91
C LEU A 79 -9.07 -12.43 -3.11
N ALA A 80 -8.65 -11.44 -2.33
CA ALA A 80 -9.55 -10.55 -1.60
C ALA A 80 -10.04 -9.43 -2.53
N ARG A 81 -11.36 -9.35 -2.77
CA ARG A 81 -11.95 -8.27 -3.57
C ARG A 81 -11.64 -6.91 -2.92
N PRO A 82 -10.92 -5.99 -3.58
CA PRO A 82 -10.58 -4.69 -3.02
C PRO A 82 -11.82 -3.80 -2.95
N LEU A 83 -11.90 -2.96 -1.92
CA LEU A 83 -12.91 -1.91 -1.78
C LEU A 83 -12.49 -0.59 -2.43
N SER A 84 -11.21 -0.42 -2.74
CA SER A 84 -10.64 0.87 -3.13
C SER A 84 -9.54 0.71 -4.16
N TRP A 85 -9.62 1.50 -5.24
CA TRP A 85 -8.57 1.69 -6.25
C TRP A 85 -8.32 3.17 -6.49
N VAL A 86 -7.10 3.50 -6.89
CA VAL A 86 -6.73 4.83 -7.36
C VAL A 86 -6.68 4.85 -8.88
N LEU A 87 -7.02 5.99 -9.46
CA LEU A 87 -6.89 6.26 -10.89
C LEU A 87 -6.16 7.59 -11.04
N ASP A 88 -5.03 7.58 -11.73
CA ASP A 88 -4.12 8.73 -11.83
C ASP A 88 -3.74 9.00 -13.28
N ARG A 89 -3.92 10.24 -13.74
CA ARG A 89 -3.68 10.68 -15.11
C ARG A 89 -2.25 11.17 -15.32
N THR A 90 -1.55 11.53 -14.25
CA THR A 90 -0.24 12.22 -14.31
C THR A 90 0.92 11.28 -13.99
N GLY A 91 0.74 10.38 -13.04
CA GLY A 91 1.80 9.49 -12.56
C GLY A 91 1.26 8.40 -11.64
N MET A 92 1.97 8.12 -10.55
CA MET A 92 1.47 7.27 -9.47
C MET A 92 1.98 7.75 -8.12
N TYR A 93 1.17 7.60 -7.07
CA TYR A 93 1.49 8.08 -5.72
C TYR A 93 2.82 7.55 -5.17
N TYR A 94 3.24 6.34 -5.57
CA TYR A 94 4.49 5.73 -5.15
C TYR A 94 5.69 6.06 -6.06
N ASP A 95 5.49 6.78 -7.17
CA ASP A 95 6.56 7.22 -8.07
C ASP A 95 7.10 8.58 -7.61
N ALA A 96 8.30 8.57 -7.04
CA ALA A 96 8.97 9.78 -6.57
C ALA A 96 9.65 10.57 -7.70
N THR A 97 9.73 10.03 -8.92
CA THR A 97 10.42 10.66 -10.05
C THR A 97 9.57 11.72 -10.76
N ARG A 98 8.24 11.70 -10.57
CA ARG A 98 7.30 12.62 -11.23
C ARG A 98 6.11 12.98 -10.33
N PRO A 99 5.35 14.05 -10.65
CA PRO A 99 4.08 14.33 -9.98
C PRO A 99 3.04 13.22 -10.13
N SER A 100 2.03 13.25 -9.27
CA SER A 100 0.86 12.37 -9.28
C SER A 100 -0.39 13.21 -9.06
N ASP A 101 -1.57 12.67 -9.35
CA ASP A 101 -2.84 13.36 -9.09
C ASP A 101 -3.21 13.43 -7.60
N LEU A 102 -2.37 12.93 -6.69
CA LEU A 102 -2.57 13.05 -5.24
C LEU A 102 -2.48 14.52 -4.81
N PHE A 103 -3.60 15.08 -4.36
CA PHE A 103 -3.72 16.44 -3.82
C PHE A 103 -4.46 16.42 -2.46
N THR A 104 -4.36 17.51 -1.69
CA THR A 104 -4.93 17.61 -0.34
C THR A 104 -6.04 18.68 -0.28
N PRO A 105 -7.34 18.29 -0.36
CA PRO A 105 -8.43 19.25 -0.22
C PRO A 105 -8.69 19.65 1.24
N GLN A 106 -9.41 20.75 1.44
CA GLN A 106 -9.82 21.27 2.75
C GLN A 106 -10.99 20.48 3.36
N LEU A 107 -10.78 19.19 3.63
CA LEU A 107 -11.76 18.28 4.25
C LEU A 107 -11.34 17.87 5.67
N LEU A 108 -10.75 18.80 6.44
CA LEU A 108 -10.04 18.49 7.69
C LEU A 108 -10.91 17.83 8.76
N ALA A 109 -12.13 18.31 8.98
CA ALA A 109 -13.04 17.73 9.98
C ALA A 109 -13.43 16.29 9.63
N ARG A 110 -13.78 16.06 8.36
CA ARG A 110 -14.10 14.72 7.84
C ARG A 110 -12.89 13.79 7.91
N ALA A 111 -11.71 14.28 7.54
CA ALA A 111 -10.46 13.52 7.61
C ALA A 111 -10.09 13.16 9.05
N ALA A 112 -10.23 14.07 10.00
CA ALA A 112 -9.99 13.82 11.42
C ALA A 112 -10.95 12.74 11.96
N ALA A 113 -12.23 12.83 11.65
CA ALA A 113 -13.24 11.85 12.05
C ALA A 113 -12.95 10.45 11.45
N LEU A 114 -12.66 10.38 10.15
CA LEU A 114 -12.29 9.13 9.47
C LEU A 114 -11.02 8.52 10.07
N ARG A 115 -9.96 9.32 10.28
CA ARG A 115 -8.72 8.88 10.91
C ARG A 115 -8.97 8.29 12.30
N LYS A 116 -9.75 8.97 13.15
CA LYS A 116 -10.09 8.50 14.50
C LYS A 116 -10.76 7.13 14.43
N ARG A 117 -11.70 6.93 13.50
CA ARG A 117 -12.40 5.65 13.31
C ARG A 117 -11.45 4.54 12.85
N ILE A 118 -10.59 4.80 11.88
CA ILE A 118 -9.60 3.82 11.36
C ILE A 118 -8.63 3.37 12.48
N VAL A 119 -8.13 4.32 13.26
CA VAL A 119 -7.22 4.03 14.37
C VAL A 119 -7.93 3.23 15.46
N ALA A 120 -9.10 3.69 15.92
CA ALA A 120 -9.86 3.01 16.97
C ALA A 120 -10.30 1.59 16.56
N SER A 121 -10.50 1.35 15.27
CA SER A 121 -10.91 0.03 14.79
C SER A 121 -9.75 -0.97 14.66
N GLY A 122 -8.49 -0.53 14.81
CA GLY A 122 -7.30 -1.37 14.66
C GLY A 122 -7.08 -1.90 13.24
N ILE A 123 -7.76 -1.34 12.22
CA ILE A 123 -7.58 -1.79 10.84
C ILE A 123 -6.19 -1.40 10.34
N THR A 124 -5.55 -2.35 9.67
CA THR A 124 -4.33 -2.18 8.90
C THR A 124 -4.44 -2.92 7.58
N LYS A 125 -3.61 -2.58 6.58
CA LYS A 125 -3.56 -3.29 5.29
C LYS A 125 -3.31 -4.78 5.47
N TYR A 126 -2.55 -5.16 6.50
CA TYR A 126 -2.29 -6.54 6.88
C TYR A 126 -2.56 -6.75 8.39
N SER A 127 -3.72 -7.32 8.71
CA SER A 127 -4.10 -7.69 10.09
C SER A 127 -3.86 -9.18 10.34
N VAL A 128 -2.61 -9.63 10.17
CA VAL A 128 -2.24 -11.04 10.30
C VAL A 128 -1.32 -11.20 11.51
N GLY A 129 -1.71 -12.09 12.42
CA GLY A 129 -1.05 -12.34 13.69
C GLY A 129 -2.04 -12.29 14.85
N GLU A 130 -1.96 -13.27 15.74
CA GLU A 130 -2.86 -13.42 16.89
C GLU A 130 -2.09 -13.31 18.22
N ARG A 131 -0.76 -13.30 18.14
CA ARG A 131 0.09 -13.28 19.31
C ARG A 131 0.14 -11.87 19.89
N ALA A 132 -0.13 -11.78 21.19
CA ALA A 132 0.19 -10.58 21.96
C ALA A 132 1.71 -10.38 21.97
N TRP A 133 2.15 -9.20 21.58
CA TRP A 133 3.55 -8.80 21.70
C TRP A 133 3.74 -7.98 22.97
N ARG A 134 4.78 -8.30 23.74
CA ARG A 134 5.18 -7.54 24.91
C ARG A 134 6.33 -6.64 24.49
N ARG A 135 6.09 -5.32 24.50
CA ARG A 135 7.14 -4.33 24.25
C ARG A 135 8.35 -4.58 25.17
N PRO A 136 9.57 -4.64 24.63
CA PRO A 136 10.78 -4.72 25.43
C PRO A 136 10.88 -3.56 26.43
N GLY A 137 11.48 -3.81 27.60
CA GLY A 137 11.75 -2.82 28.64
C GLY A 137 12.87 -1.84 28.29
N ARG A 138 12.85 -1.30 27.05
CA ARG A 138 13.84 -0.37 26.51
C ARG A 138 13.21 1.01 26.38
N ALA A 139 14.05 2.04 26.51
CA ALA A 139 13.60 3.43 26.41
C ALA A 139 13.03 3.73 25.01
N ARG A 140 13.68 3.22 23.95
CA ARG A 140 13.33 3.47 22.55
C ARG A 140 13.26 2.17 21.76
N VAL A 141 12.11 1.94 21.11
CA VAL A 141 11.81 0.77 20.30
C VAL A 141 11.42 1.21 18.89
N ILE A 142 12.20 0.75 17.91
CA ILE A 142 12.07 1.08 16.49
C ILE A 142 11.57 -0.14 15.73
N LEU A 143 10.45 0.00 15.02
CA LEU A 143 9.95 -1.01 14.10
C LEU A 143 10.49 -0.77 12.69
N VAL A 144 11.06 -1.81 12.08
CA VAL A 144 11.48 -1.82 10.68
C VAL A 144 10.60 -2.84 9.93
N PRO A 145 9.56 -2.42 9.19
CA PRO A 145 8.73 -3.33 8.42
C PRO A 145 9.39 -3.66 7.06
N GLY A 146 9.61 -4.94 6.81
CA GLY A 146 10.10 -5.45 5.54
C GLY A 146 9.11 -5.26 4.40
N GLN A 147 9.65 -5.16 3.18
CA GLN A 147 8.91 -5.03 1.93
C GLN A 147 9.30 -6.12 0.94
N VAL A 148 8.47 -6.36 -0.07
CA VAL A 148 8.86 -7.19 -1.22
C VAL A 148 9.84 -6.38 -2.06
N GLU A 149 11.09 -6.83 -2.19
CA GLU A 149 12.16 -6.04 -2.84
C GLU A 149 11.90 -5.74 -4.33
N SER A 150 11.04 -6.53 -4.99
CA SER A 150 10.62 -6.30 -6.38
C SER A 150 9.44 -5.33 -6.54
N ASP A 151 8.92 -4.76 -5.44
CA ASP A 151 7.79 -3.84 -5.45
C ASP A 151 8.12 -2.56 -6.25
N ALA A 152 7.17 -2.09 -7.07
CA ALA A 152 7.34 -0.89 -7.89
C ALA A 152 7.58 0.37 -7.04
N SER A 153 7.04 0.42 -5.82
CA SER A 153 7.28 1.49 -4.86
C SER A 153 8.73 1.57 -4.39
N LEU A 154 9.48 0.48 -4.37
CA LEU A 154 10.93 0.53 -4.12
C LEU A 154 11.68 0.99 -5.36
N ARG A 155 11.35 0.44 -6.53
CA ARG A 155 12.00 0.82 -7.80
C ARG A 155 11.88 2.31 -8.12
N LEU A 156 10.71 2.90 -7.88
CA LEU A 156 10.42 4.31 -8.24
C LEU A 156 10.43 5.26 -7.05
N GLY A 157 10.48 4.74 -5.83
CA GLY A 157 10.41 5.52 -4.60
C GLY A 157 11.66 5.38 -3.71
N ALA A 158 12.61 4.50 -3.99
CA ALA A 158 13.80 4.33 -3.17
C ALA A 158 15.08 4.55 -4.01
N PRO A 159 15.61 5.79 -4.06
CA PRO A 159 16.73 6.13 -4.94
C PRO A 159 18.02 5.42 -4.55
N THR A 160 18.31 5.33 -3.24
CA THR A 160 19.59 4.85 -2.69
C THR A 160 19.48 3.44 -2.12
N LEU A 161 18.76 3.27 -1.00
CA LEU A 161 18.59 1.96 -0.35
C LEU A 161 17.41 1.20 -0.96
N ARG A 162 17.61 -0.08 -1.35
CA ARG A 162 16.56 -0.87 -2.03
C ARG A 162 16.33 -2.27 -1.46
N THR A 163 17.07 -2.67 -0.44
CA THR A 163 16.93 -4.00 0.18
C THR A 163 16.54 -3.87 1.65
N ASN A 164 15.84 -4.89 2.16
CA ASN A 164 15.44 -4.95 3.57
C ASN A 164 16.68 -4.99 4.48
N LEU A 165 17.72 -5.73 4.10
CA LEU A 165 18.98 -5.79 4.85
C LEU A 165 19.67 -4.43 4.93
N ALA A 166 19.74 -3.70 3.80
CA ALA A 166 20.38 -2.39 3.77
C ALA A 166 19.62 -1.37 4.63
N LEU A 167 18.27 -1.42 4.62
CA LEU A 167 17.46 -0.61 5.54
C LEU A 167 17.78 -0.94 7.00
N VAL A 168 17.74 -2.21 7.40
CA VAL A 168 17.96 -2.58 8.81
C VAL A 168 19.38 -2.19 9.27
N ARG A 169 20.39 -2.35 8.40
CA ARG A 169 21.77 -1.89 8.68
C ARG A 169 21.83 -0.39 8.91
N ALA A 170 21.29 0.41 7.99
CA ALA A 170 21.28 1.86 8.11
C ALA A 170 20.51 2.34 9.36
N VAL A 171 19.41 1.68 9.72
CA VAL A 171 18.66 1.98 10.95
C VAL A 171 19.50 1.63 12.18
N ARG A 172 20.19 0.49 12.20
CA ARG A 172 21.05 0.09 13.32
C ARG A 172 22.23 1.05 13.50
N GLU A 173 22.91 1.39 12.41
CA GLU A 173 24.04 2.32 12.41
C GLU A 173 23.64 3.71 12.92
N ALA A 174 22.48 4.21 12.52
CA ALA A 174 21.96 5.49 13.00
C ALA A 174 21.42 5.44 14.43
N ASN A 175 21.10 4.26 14.96
CA ASN A 175 20.42 4.08 16.25
C ASN A 175 21.02 2.90 17.04
N PRO A 176 22.30 2.98 17.45
CA PRO A 176 23.01 1.86 18.05
C PRO A 176 22.35 1.34 19.34
N ASP A 177 21.84 2.25 20.19
CA ASP A 177 21.27 1.92 21.51
C ASP A 177 19.77 1.59 21.48
N ALA A 178 19.10 1.77 20.33
CA ALA A 178 17.67 1.51 20.22
C ALA A 178 17.38 0.01 20.10
N CYS A 179 16.23 -0.41 20.59
CA CYS A 179 15.72 -1.76 20.34
C CYS A 179 15.09 -1.81 18.95
N LEU A 180 15.73 -2.51 18.02
CA LEU A 180 15.23 -2.70 16.65
C LEU A 180 14.43 -3.99 16.55
N VAL A 181 13.18 -3.85 16.13
CA VAL A 181 12.27 -4.94 15.83
C VAL A 181 12.06 -4.99 14.33
N TYR A 182 12.49 -6.07 13.69
CA TYR A 182 12.23 -6.30 12.27
C TYR A 182 10.94 -7.11 12.10
N LYS A 183 10.02 -6.63 11.26
CA LYS A 183 8.83 -7.38 10.86
C LYS A 183 8.89 -7.70 9.37
N PRO A 184 9.20 -8.96 8.96
CA PRO A 184 9.22 -9.34 7.55
C PRO A 184 7.88 -9.09 6.86
N HIS A 185 7.90 -8.82 5.55
CA HIS A 185 6.68 -8.66 4.77
C HIS A 185 5.84 -9.95 4.87
N PRO A 186 4.52 -9.87 5.11
CA PRO A 186 3.72 -11.06 5.36
C PRO A 186 3.67 -12.04 4.18
N ASP A 187 3.68 -11.54 2.93
CA ASP A 187 3.75 -12.42 1.74
C ASP A 187 5.11 -13.12 1.60
N VAL A 188 6.19 -12.50 2.07
CA VAL A 188 7.53 -13.14 2.10
C VAL A 188 7.59 -14.19 3.21
N ALA A 189 7.08 -13.85 4.41
CA ALA A 189 6.96 -14.79 5.51
C ALA A 189 6.05 -15.99 5.18
N ALA A 190 5.01 -15.77 4.38
CA ALA A 190 4.12 -16.81 3.88
C ALA A 190 4.68 -17.58 2.66
N GLY A 191 5.84 -17.21 2.11
CA GLY A 191 6.42 -17.83 0.93
C GLY A 191 5.63 -17.62 -0.36
N LEU A 192 4.81 -16.57 -0.43
CA LEU A 192 4.06 -16.14 -1.61
C LEU A 192 4.88 -15.21 -2.51
N ARG A 193 5.94 -14.60 -1.97
CA ARG A 193 6.90 -13.78 -2.68
C ARG A 193 8.32 -14.20 -2.32
N ALA A 194 9.26 -13.97 -3.24
CA ALA A 194 10.66 -14.23 -3.01
C ALA A 194 11.18 -13.39 -1.85
N ARG A 195 12.08 -13.97 -1.05
CA ARG A 195 12.85 -13.23 -0.05
C ARG A 195 13.83 -12.30 -0.75
N GLY A 196 14.15 -11.21 -0.06
CA GLY A 196 15.20 -10.31 -0.48
C GLY A 196 16.57 -10.98 -0.52
N LYS A 197 17.49 -10.40 -1.29
CA LYS A 197 18.87 -10.87 -1.33
C LYS A 197 19.47 -10.72 0.07
N ASP A 198 20.04 -11.81 0.60
CA ASP A 198 20.67 -11.84 1.93
C ASP A 198 19.76 -11.47 3.11
N GLU A 199 18.42 -11.46 2.93
CA GLU A 199 17.47 -11.06 3.99
C GLU A 199 17.55 -11.95 5.25
N GLN A 200 18.08 -13.18 5.12
CA GLN A 200 18.41 -14.06 6.25
C GLN A 200 19.35 -13.39 7.28
N GLN A 201 20.26 -12.52 6.81
CA GLN A 201 21.25 -11.84 7.64
C GLN A 201 20.64 -10.74 8.50
N VAL A 202 19.39 -10.30 8.24
CA VAL A 202 18.71 -9.25 9.02
C VAL A 202 18.69 -9.56 10.51
N ARG A 203 18.59 -10.85 10.89
CA ARG A 203 18.61 -11.31 12.28
C ARG A 203 19.87 -10.87 13.04
N GLY A 204 20.99 -10.66 12.35
CA GLY A 204 22.24 -10.19 12.97
C GLY A 204 22.28 -8.68 13.22
N TRP A 205 21.27 -7.92 12.77
CA TRP A 205 21.26 -6.45 12.82
C TRP A 205 20.08 -5.87 13.64
N CYS A 206 19.12 -6.70 14.02
CA CYS A 206 17.97 -6.33 14.85
C CYS A 206 17.94 -7.15 16.16
N ASP A 207 17.30 -6.63 17.19
CA ASP A 207 17.13 -7.32 18.48
C ASP A 207 16.05 -8.41 18.42
N GLU A 208 15.02 -8.21 17.59
CA GLU A 208 13.91 -9.16 17.47
C GLU A 208 13.39 -9.23 16.02
N VAL A 209 13.04 -10.43 15.55
CA VAL A 209 12.29 -10.64 14.31
C VAL A 209 10.88 -11.12 14.63
N VAL A 210 9.87 -10.31 14.31
CA VAL A 210 8.46 -10.56 14.64
C VAL A 210 7.65 -10.94 13.40
N THR A 211 7.17 -12.17 13.33
CA THR A 211 6.41 -12.70 12.18
C THR A 211 4.92 -12.89 12.46
N ASP A 212 4.52 -13.13 13.70
CA ASP A 212 3.21 -13.63 14.13
C ASP A 212 2.36 -12.63 14.94
N VAL A 213 2.78 -11.37 14.97
CA VAL A 213 2.07 -10.26 15.64
C VAL A 213 1.42 -9.36 14.60
N ALA A 214 0.17 -8.96 14.84
CA ALA A 214 -0.54 -8.02 13.97
C ALA A 214 0.18 -6.66 13.89
N MET A 215 0.23 -6.08 12.69
CA MET A 215 0.88 -4.78 12.49
C MET A 215 0.29 -3.68 13.38
N GLY A 216 -1.04 -3.63 13.52
CA GLY A 216 -1.72 -2.64 14.38
C GLY A 216 -1.22 -2.67 15.83
N THR A 217 -1.10 -3.87 16.40
CA THR A 217 -0.59 -4.09 17.77
C THR A 217 0.84 -3.62 17.95
N LEU A 218 1.70 -3.82 16.95
CA LEU A 218 3.08 -3.31 17.00
C LEU A 218 3.10 -1.78 16.93
N LEU A 219 2.34 -1.19 15.99
CA LEU A 219 2.26 0.25 15.80
C LEU A 219 1.69 0.99 17.02
N GLU A 220 1.01 0.31 17.94
CA GLU A 220 0.52 0.89 19.20
C GLU A 220 1.56 0.88 20.33
N GLN A 221 2.60 0.06 20.20
CA GLN A 221 3.57 -0.18 21.26
C GLN A 221 4.99 0.34 20.93
N VAL A 222 5.32 0.55 19.66
CA VAL A 222 6.62 1.11 19.26
C VAL A 222 6.62 2.64 19.33
N ASP A 223 7.82 3.20 19.45
CA ASP A 223 8.03 4.65 19.51
C ASP A 223 8.18 5.22 18.09
N GLU A 224 8.88 4.48 17.23
CA GLU A 224 9.21 4.90 15.87
C GLU A 224 9.05 3.79 14.85
N VAL A 225 8.79 4.19 13.60
CA VAL A 225 8.71 3.26 12.46
C VAL A 225 9.63 3.76 11.35
N HIS A 226 10.62 2.95 10.98
CA HIS A 226 11.64 3.30 10.00
C HIS A 226 11.40 2.49 8.73
N VAL A 227 11.17 3.17 7.61
CA VAL A 227 10.68 2.56 6.37
C VAL A 227 11.52 2.98 5.17
N LEU A 228 11.53 2.15 4.12
CA LEU A 228 11.82 2.63 2.78
C LEU A 228 10.58 3.33 2.23
N THR A 229 9.62 2.58 1.70
CA THR A 229 8.41 3.14 1.06
C THR A 229 7.11 2.47 1.50
N SER A 230 7.17 1.64 2.54
CA SER A 230 6.06 0.80 3.01
C SER A 230 4.83 1.63 3.40
N LEU A 231 3.63 1.15 3.12
CA LEU A 231 2.40 1.77 3.63
C LEU A 231 2.36 1.80 5.17
N ALA A 232 3.11 0.92 5.85
CA ALA A 232 3.17 0.87 7.30
C ALA A 232 3.62 2.21 7.93
N GLY A 233 4.47 2.98 7.25
CA GLY A 233 4.83 4.33 7.71
C GLY A 233 3.64 5.29 7.71
N PHE A 234 2.77 5.23 6.70
CA PHE A 234 1.52 6.00 6.72
C PHE A 234 0.59 5.55 7.85
N GLU A 235 0.45 4.25 8.08
CA GLU A 235 -0.36 3.71 9.17
C GLU A 235 0.16 4.11 10.57
N ALA A 236 1.48 4.29 10.69
CA ALA A 236 2.16 4.80 11.87
C ALA A 236 1.85 6.29 12.09
N LEU A 237 1.89 7.12 11.03
CA LEU A 237 1.48 8.53 11.08
C LEU A 237 0.03 8.70 11.53
N LEU A 238 -0.89 7.84 11.06
CA LEU A 238 -2.29 7.87 11.52
C LEU A 238 -2.39 7.67 13.03
N ARG A 239 -1.50 6.87 13.62
CA ARG A 239 -1.43 6.57 15.06
C ARG A 239 -0.55 7.53 15.85
N GLY A 240 -0.02 8.57 15.23
CA GLY A 240 0.83 9.56 15.89
C GLY A 240 2.22 9.04 16.26
N ARG A 241 2.71 8.00 15.58
CA ARG A 241 4.08 7.51 15.75
C ARG A 241 5.05 8.34 14.94
N LEU A 242 6.28 8.45 15.44
CA LEU A 242 7.38 9.04 14.69
C LEU A 242 7.73 8.11 13.53
N VAL A 243 7.99 8.68 12.37
CA VAL A 243 8.30 7.93 11.15
C VAL A 243 9.54 8.50 10.49
N ALA A 244 10.52 7.63 10.26
CA ALA A 244 11.70 7.94 9.47
C ALA A 244 11.61 7.27 8.10
N CYS A 245 11.86 8.03 7.03
CA CYS A 245 11.79 7.57 5.66
C CYS A 245 13.19 7.55 5.03
N TYR A 246 13.67 6.34 4.72
CA TYR A 246 14.90 6.08 3.97
C TYR A 246 14.63 5.95 2.46
N GLY A 247 13.36 5.96 2.06
CA GLY A 247 12.91 6.18 0.69
C GLY A 247 11.99 7.40 0.63
N LEU A 248 11.28 7.52 -0.49
CA LEU A 248 10.42 8.65 -0.84
C LEU A 248 8.96 8.19 -1.07
N PRO A 249 8.29 7.58 -0.08
CA PRO A 249 6.87 7.21 -0.20
C PRO A 249 5.99 8.45 -0.40
N PHE A 250 4.72 8.25 -0.76
CA PHE A 250 3.77 9.34 -1.03
C PHE A 250 3.60 10.35 0.14
N TYR A 251 3.91 9.93 1.36
CA TYR A 251 3.78 10.71 2.59
C TYR A 251 5.09 11.34 3.10
N ALA A 252 6.23 11.08 2.46
CA ALA A 252 7.51 11.74 2.77
C ALA A 252 7.56 13.16 2.19
N GLY A 253 8.44 14.03 2.69
CA GLY A 253 8.69 15.38 2.16
C GLY A 253 7.60 16.40 2.48
N TRP A 254 6.65 16.06 3.34
CA TRP A 254 5.56 16.97 3.76
C TRP A 254 5.76 17.53 5.18
N GLY A 255 6.92 17.29 5.80
CA GLY A 255 7.21 17.69 7.19
C GLY A 255 6.52 16.84 8.26
N LEU A 256 5.95 15.68 7.88
CA LEU A 256 5.32 14.71 8.78
C LEU A 256 6.27 13.58 9.20
N THR A 257 7.41 13.47 8.51
CA THR A 257 8.39 12.39 8.62
C THR A 257 9.79 12.97 8.77
N GLN A 258 10.70 12.18 9.34
CA GLN A 258 12.13 12.44 9.26
C GLN A 258 12.64 11.81 7.96
N ASP A 259 12.83 12.62 6.93
CA ASP A 259 13.24 12.14 5.61
C ASP A 259 14.77 12.14 5.50
N VAL A 260 15.35 10.96 5.27
CA VAL A 260 16.79 10.79 5.03
C VAL A 260 17.14 11.23 3.61
N GLU A 261 16.24 10.97 2.66
CA GLU A 261 16.39 11.35 1.25
C GLU A 261 15.70 12.70 0.98
N PRO A 262 16.36 13.66 0.31
CA PRO A 262 15.74 14.93 -0.04
C PRO A 262 14.69 14.74 -1.15
N LEU A 263 13.58 15.48 -1.06
CA LEU A 263 12.57 15.55 -2.13
C LEU A 263 12.19 17.00 -2.46
N PRO A 264 13.01 17.71 -3.27
CA PRO A 264 12.89 19.15 -3.50
C PRO A 264 11.56 19.62 -4.12
N ARG A 265 10.82 18.69 -4.74
CA ARG A 265 9.49 18.91 -5.33
C ARG A 265 8.40 19.16 -4.29
N ARG A 266 8.51 18.60 -3.08
CA ARG A 266 7.50 18.76 -2.02
C ARG A 266 7.96 19.85 -1.07
N ARG A 267 7.35 21.04 -1.20
CA ARG A 267 7.75 22.25 -0.43
C ARG A 267 6.73 22.68 0.62
N ARG A 268 5.54 22.07 0.61
CA ARG A 268 4.47 22.36 1.57
C ARG A 268 4.70 21.54 2.84
N ARG A 269 4.30 22.10 3.98
CA ARG A 269 4.09 21.34 5.21
C ARG A 269 2.62 20.95 5.31
N LEU A 270 2.35 19.69 5.61
CA LEU A 270 0.99 19.18 5.80
C LEU A 270 0.79 18.73 7.23
N SER A 271 -0.43 18.86 7.72
CA SER A 271 -0.93 18.09 8.86
C SER A 271 -1.30 16.66 8.42
N VAL A 272 -1.33 15.72 9.38
CA VAL A 272 -1.77 14.34 9.10
C VAL A 272 -3.21 14.32 8.53
N ASN A 273 -4.07 15.25 8.95
CA ASN A 273 -5.45 15.30 8.48
C ASN A 273 -5.55 15.82 7.02
N GLU A 274 -4.67 16.73 6.59
CA GLU A 274 -4.57 17.10 5.17
C GLU A 274 -4.11 15.91 4.32
N LEU A 275 -3.12 15.16 4.80
CA LEU A 275 -2.66 13.96 4.12
C LEU A 275 -3.79 12.91 4.01
N VAL A 276 -4.55 12.69 5.09
CA VAL A 276 -5.74 11.81 5.10
C VAL A 276 -6.82 12.30 4.13
N ALA A 277 -7.09 13.61 4.08
CA ALA A 277 -8.06 14.17 3.14
C ALA A 277 -7.69 13.86 1.69
N GLY A 278 -6.39 13.94 1.35
CA GLY A 278 -5.92 13.57 0.02
C GLY A 278 -5.97 12.06 -0.22
N THR A 279 -5.37 11.28 0.67
CA THR A 279 -5.09 9.86 0.42
C THR A 279 -6.29 8.96 0.66
N LEU A 280 -7.16 9.26 1.63
CA LEU A 280 -8.28 8.39 1.99
C LEU A 280 -9.64 8.92 1.53
N ILE A 281 -9.73 10.17 1.08
CA ILE A 281 -11.02 10.76 0.69
C ILE A 281 -11.04 11.16 -0.78
N ALA A 282 -10.07 11.96 -1.22
CA ALA A 282 -10.13 12.61 -2.52
C ALA A 282 -9.58 11.76 -3.68
N TYR A 283 -8.46 11.10 -3.43
CA TYR A 283 -7.69 10.39 -4.47
C TYR A 283 -8.25 9.00 -4.84
N PRO A 284 -8.61 8.11 -3.87
CA PRO A 284 -9.16 6.81 -4.19
C PRO A 284 -10.65 6.84 -4.57
N THR A 285 -11.04 5.90 -5.44
CA THR A 285 -12.43 5.52 -5.69
C THR A 285 -12.77 4.30 -4.84
N TYR A 286 -13.92 4.33 -4.16
CA TYR A 286 -14.41 3.21 -3.35
C TYR A 286 -15.65 2.57 -3.98
N VAL A 287 -15.68 1.25 -4.01
CA VAL A 287 -16.78 0.44 -4.57
C VAL A 287 -17.22 -0.58 -3.55
N SER A 288 -18.51 -0.59 -3.22
CA SER A 288 -19.12 -1.56 -2.31
C SER A 288 -18.89 -3.00 -2.77
N ARG A 289 -18.45 -3.87 -1.86
CA ARG A 289 -18.37 -5.31 -2.13
C ARG A 289 -19.76 -5.92 -2.24
N ARG A 290 -20.75 -5.36 -1.53
CA ARG A 290 -22.14 -5.82 -1.50
C ARG A 290 -22.93 -5.40 -2.73
N THR A 291 -22.90 -4.11 -3.07
CA THR A 291 -23.78 -3.55 -4.12
C THR A 291 -23.07 -3.31 -5.44
N GLY A 292 -21.74 -3.16 -5.44
CA GLY A 292 -20.98 -2.74 -6.61
C GLY A 292 -21.13 -1.29 -7.02
N ARG A 293 -21.80 -0.48 -6.19
CA ARG A 293 -21.92 0.96 -6.38
C ARG A 293 -20.78 1.71 -5.69
N TYR A 294 -20.57 2.94 -6.12
CA TYR A 294 -19.67 3.85 -5.42
C TYR A 294 -20.17 4.14 -4.01
N ILE A 295 -19.22 4.18 -3.08
CA ILE A 295 -19.46 4.45 -1.67
C ILE A 295 -18.43 5.44 -1.16
N SER A 296 -18.69 6.02 0.01
CA SER A 296 -17.72 6.87 0.70
C SER A 296 -16.63 6.02 1.39
N PRO A 297 -15.47 6.58 1.72
CA PRO A 297 -14.47 5.91 2.56
C PRO A 297 -15.02 5.48 3.93
N GLU A 298 -15.95 6.24 4.50
CA GLU A 298 -16.62 5.88 5.76
C GLU A 298 -17.45 4.60 5.60
N GLN A 299 -18.23 4.50 4.52
CA GLN A 299 -18.99 3.30 4.19
C GLN A 299 -18.08 2.12 3.83
N ALA A 300 -16.94 2.38 3.18
CA ALA A 300 -15.94 1.35 2.91
C ALA A 300 -15.33 0.82 4.20
N LEU A 301 -15.09 1.69 5.19
CA LEU A 301 -14.67 1.27 6.53
C LEU A 301 -15.73 0.41 7.21
N ASP A 302 -17.02 0.79 7.13
CA ASP A 302 -18.12 -0.01 7.68
C ASP A 302 -18.16 -1.42 7.06
N GLU A 303 -18.01 -1.52 5.73
CA GLU A 303 -17.95 -2.81 5.04
C GLU A 303 -16.70 -3.63 5.41
N LEU A 304 -15.55 -2.99 5.67
CA LEU A 304 -14.36 -3.69 6.17
C LEU A 304 -14.59 -4.27 7.56
N LEU A 305 -15.22 -3.52 8.44
CA LEU A 305 -15.50 -3.97 9.81
C LEU A 305 -16.48 -5.13 9.83
N ALA A 306 -17.60 -4.99 9.11
CA ALA A 306 -18.58 -6.07 8.96
C ALA A 306 -17.95 -7.31 8.32
N TRP A 307 -17.04 -7.14 7.34
CA TRP A 307 -16.33 -8.26 6.74
C TRP A 307 -15.37 -8.93 7.73
N ARG A 308 -14.64 -8.16 8.55
CA ARG A 308 -13.75 -8.71 9.58
C ARG A 308 -14.53 -9.54 10.61
N GLU A 309 -15.68 -9.05 11.05
CA GLU A 309 -16.56 -9.76 11.99
C GLU A 309 -17.11 -11.05 11.37
N ALA A 310 -17.63 -10.98 10.15
CA ALA A 310 -18.18 -12.13 9.45
C ALA A 310 -17.12 -13.19 9.07
N ALA A 311 -15.86 -12.77 8.87
CA ALA A 311 -14.77 -13.70 8.57
C ALA A 311 -14.36 -14.58 9.76
N GLY A 312 -14.78 -14.23 10.99
CA GLY A 312 -14.39 -14.92 12.22
C GLY A 312 -12.87 -14.88 12.47
N GLN A 313 -12.41 -15.50 13.58
CA GLN A 313 -10.99 -15.81 13.70
C GLN A 313 -10.63 -16.85 12.63
N PRO A 314 -9.63 -16.60 11.79
CA PRO A 314 -9.35 -17.47 10.67
C PRO A 314 -8.93 -18.86 11.17
N ASN A 315 -9.66 -19.90 10.77
CA ASN A 315 -9.25 -21.27 10.99
C ASN A 315 -7.87 -21.50 10.33
N ARG A 316 -6.84 -21.74 11.15
CA ARG A 316 -5.43 -21.89 10.72
C ARG A 316 -5.27 -22.94 9.61
N ALA A 317 -6.05 -24.02 9.66
CA ALA A 317 -6.04 -25.07 8.64
C ALA A 317 -6.50 -24.56 7.27
N TRP A 318 -7.58 -23.77 7.21
CA TRP A 318 -8.07 -23.16 5.99
C TRP A 318 -7.13 -22.11 5.42
N GLN A 319 -6.46 -21.32 6.28
CA GLN A 319 -5.42 -20.41 5.81
C GLN A 319 -4.20 -21.14 5.27
N GLN A 320 -3.76 -22.21 5.92
CA GLN A 320 -2.64 -23.03 5.44
C GLN A 320 -2.97 -23.73 4.13
N LEU A 321 -4.18 -24.28 4.00
CA LEU A 321 -4.65 -24.92 2.76
C LEU A 321 -4.75 -23.90 1.61
N ARG A 322 -5.34 -22.73 1.88
CA ARG A 322 -5.44 -21.63 0.91
C ARG A 322 -4.05 -21.08 0.53
N ARG A 323 -3.10 -21.02 1.47
CA ARG A 323 -1.70 -20.66 1.20
C ARG A 323 -0.99 -21.71 0.36
N ALA A 324 -1.23 -23.00 0.61
CA ALA A 324 -0.67 -24.10 -0.17
C ALA A 324 -1.19 -24.05 -1.63
N VAL A 325 -2.50 -23.84 -1.81
CA VAL A 325 -3.11 -23.65 -3.13
C VAL A 325 -2.55 -22.40 -3.84
N LEU A 326 -2.43 -21.27 -3.12
CA LEU A 326 -1.87 -20.05 -3.68
C LEU A 326 -0.41 -20.19 -4.12
N ARG A 327 0.42 -20.91 -3.36
CA ARG A 327 1.81 -21.23 -3.74
C ARG A 327 1.88 -22.01 -5.05
N LEU A 328 0.93 -22.93 -5.29
CA LEU A 328 0.86 -23.70 -6.54
C LEU A 328 0.41 -22.85 -7.74
N THR A 329 -0.39 -21.80 -7.51
CA THR A 329 -0.90 -20.93 -8.59
C THR A 329 0.01 -19.73 -8.91
N VAL A 330 0.76 -19.21 -7.94
CA VAL A 330 1.66 -18.04 -8.11
C VAL A 330 3.07 -18.45 -8.57
N ALA A 331 3.41 -19.74 -8.50
CA ALA A 331 4.71 -20.29 -8.94
C ALA A 331 4.84 -20.50 -10.46
N ARG A 332 4.03 -19.86 -11.31
CA ARG A 332 4.30 -19.81 -12.76
C ARG A 332 4.75 -18.39 -13.15
N PRO A 333 5.92 -18.27 -13.79
CA PRO A 333 6.59 -16.99 -14.06
C PRO A 333 5.75 -16.03 -14.92
#